data_AF-A0A7X9BE24-F1
#
_entry.id   AF-A0A7X9BE24-F1
#
_cell.length_a   1.000
_cell.length_b   1.000
_cell.length_c   1.000
_cell.angle_alpha   90.00
_cell.angle_beta   90.00
_cell.angle_gamma   90.00
#
_symmetry.space_group_name_H-M   'P 1'
#
loop_
_entity.id
_entity.type
_entity.pdbx_description
1 polymer ?
#
loop_
_entity_poly.entity_id
_entity_poly.type
_entity_poly.pdbx_seq_one_letter_code
_entity_poly.pdbx_strand_id
1 'polypeptide(L)'
;NGGRALLVLETAGLIKLQDGAGITATDKDIVDNPKGIKIQMMDAAMLPRSLEDLDVCVINSNYALEADLNPVKDAIFMEAKDSPFANILAVRPEDKEKDSIKKLSQALQSPEVKKFIEDNYQGSVIPAF
;
A
#
# COMPACT_ATOMS: atom_id res chain seq x y z
N ASN A 1 -3.39 -7.15 3.66
CA ASN A 1 -3.07 -5.71 3.75
C ASN A 1 -3.58 -5.03 5.02
N GLY A 2 -4.55 -5.61 5.75
CA GLY A 2 -5.14 -4.97 6.94
C GLY A 2 -4.16 -4.47 8.00
N GLY A 3 -3.19 -5.29 8.42
CA GLY A 3 -2.19 -4.85 9.40
C GLY A 3 -1.34 -3.67 8.94
N ARG A 4 -0.97 -3.60 7.64
CA ARG A 4 -0.32 -2.41 7.07
C ARG A 4 -1.21 -1.18 7.18
N ALA A 5 -2.51 -1.29 6.88
CA ALA A 5 -3.44 -0.18 7.04
C ALA A 5 -3.53 0.32 8.48
N LEU A 6 -3.52 -0.59 9.46
CA LEU A 6 -3.48 -0.22 10.88
C LEU A 6 -2.17 0.49 11.26
N LEU A 7 -1.02 0.06 10.72
CA LEU A 7 0.26 0.76 10.91
C LEU A 7 0.23 2.19 10.33
N VAL A 8 -0.47 2.41 9.21
CA VAL A 8 -0.68 3.77 8.66
C VAL A 8 -1.46 4.63 9.65
N LEU A 9 -2.53 4.11 10.26
CA LEU A 9 -3.32 4.84 11.24
C LEU A 9 -2.53 5.12 12.53
N GLU A 10 -1.70 4.18 12.97
CA GLU A 10 -0.79 4.38 14.10
C GLU A 10 0.27 5.45 13.80
N THR A 11 0.88 5.40 12.62
CA THR A 11 1.87 6.40 12.19
C THR A 11 1.25 7.80 12.05
N ALA A 12 -0.02 7.88 11.67
CA ALA A 12 -0.80 9.11 11.66
C ALA A 12 -1.25 9.59 13.06
N GLY A 13 -0.95 8.83 14.13
CA GLY A 13 -1.28 9.17 15.51
C GLY A 13 -2.77 9.04 15.86
N LEU A 14 -3.54 8.26 15.09
CA LEU A 14 -4.98 8.10 15.29
C LEU A 14 -5.34 6.97 16.26
N ILE A 15 -4.52 5.92 16.28
CA ILE A 15 -4.64 4.76 17.15
C ILE A 15 -3.25 4.36 17.66
N LYS A 16 -3.19 3.47 18.64
CA LYS A 16 -1.96 2.77 19.03
C LYS A 16 -2.19 1.27 18.96
N LEU A 17 -1.25 0.55 18.39
CA LEU A 17 -1.26 -0.91 18.33
C LEU A 17 -0.46 -1.50 19.48
N GLN A 18 -0.75 -2.76 19.80
CA GLN A 18 0.03 -3.53 20.75
C GLN A 18 1.47 -3.70 20.23
N ASP A 19 2.43 -3.51 21.14
CA ASP A 19 3.85 -3.69 20.83
C ASP A 19 4.09 -5.09 20.24
N GLY A 20 4.73 -5.14 19.06
CA GLY A 20 5.07 -6.38 18.37
C GLY A 20 3.99 -6.95 17.43
N ALA A 21 2.80 -6.34 17.34
CA ALA A 21 1.75 -6.80 16.41
C ALA A 21 2.18 -6.70 14.93
N GLY A 22 2.89 -5.62 14.59
CA GLY A 22 3.51 -5.42 13.27
C GLY A 22 2.54 -5.56 12.10
N ILE A 23 3.01 -6.14 10.99
CA ILE A 23 2.23 -6.26 9.75
C ILE A 23 1.05 -7.25 9.85
N THR A 24 1.02 -8.06 10.91
CA THR A 24 -0.03 -9.05 11.19
C THR A 24 -1.11 -8.50 12.11
N ALA A 25 -1.01 -7.23 12.54
CA ALA A 25 -1.99 -6.59 13.40
C ALA A 25 -3.41 -6.70 12.84
N THR A 26 -4.34 -6.80 13.77
CA THR A 26 -5.80 -6.81 13.59
C THR A 26 -6.42 -5.70 14.42
N ASP A 27 -7.72 -5.47 14.24
CA ASP A 27 -8.50 -4.53 15.04
C ASP A 27 -8.48 -4.85 16.55
N LYS A 28 -8.24 -6.12 16.92
CA LYS A 28 -8.09 -6.56 18.31
C LYS A 28 -6.78 -6.13 18.95
N ASP A 29 -5.79 -5.77 18.15
CA ASP A 29 -4.47 -5.34 18.64
C ASP A 29 -4.43 -3.83 18.92
N ILE A 30 -5.56 -3.11 18.79
CA ILE A 30 -5.65 -1.68 19.09
C ILE A 30 -5.75 -1.48 20.61
N VAL A 31 -4.74 -0.84 21.21
CA VAL A 31 -4.63 -0.60 22.65
C VAL A 31 -4.96 0.84 23.06
N ASP A 32 -4.94 1.79 22.11
CA ASP A 32 -5.40 3.17 22.32
C ASP A 32 -6.14 3.67 21.08
N ASN A 33 -7.26 4.37 21.30
CA ASN A 33 -8.11 4.95 20.27
C ASN A 33 -8.86 6.16 20.88
N PRO A 34 -8.16 7.28 21.10
CA PRO A 34 -8.68 8.41 21.87
C PRO A 34 -9.87 9.09 21.19
N LYS A 35 -10.03 8.89 19.87
CA LYS A 35 -11.12 9.44 19.08
C LYS A 35 -12.31 8.49 18.92
N GLY A 36 -12.23 7.27 19.47
CA GLY A 36 -13.30 6.27 19.36
C GLY A 36 -13.61 5.88 17.92
N ILE A 37 -12.60 5.87 17.04
CA ILE A 37 -12.74 5.53 15.62
C ILE A 37 -13.23 4.10 15.48
N LYS A 38 -14.29 3.89 14.71
CA LYS A 38 -14.77 2.54 14.39
C LYS A 38 -13.99 2.01 13.19
N ILE A 39 -13.25 0.92 13.39
CA ILE A 39 -12.53 0.24 12.32
C ILE A 39 -13.43 -0.80 11.68
N GLN A 40 -13.66 -0.69 10.38
CA GLN A 40 -14.38 -1.68 9.59
C GLN A 40 -13.43 -2.31 8.58
N MET A 41 -13.16 -3.61 8.76
CA MET A 41 -12.33 -4.37 7.83
C MET A 41 -13.14 -4.72 6.58
N MET A 42 -12.58 -4.46 5.41
CA MET A 42 -13.24 -4.66 4.13
C MET A 42 -12.25 -5.19 3.08
N ASP A 43 -12.78 -5.83 2.04
CA ASP A 43 -12.02 -6.15 0.85
C ASP A 43 -11.43 -4.89 0.19
N ALA A 44 -10.17 -4.95 -0.21
CA ALA A 44 -9.43 -3.80 -0.70
C ALA A 44 -10.05 -3.18 -1.97
N ALA A 45 -10.68 -3.98 -2.84
CA ALA A 45 -11.29 -3.51 -4.07
C ALA A 45 -12.56 -2.67 -3.84
N MET A 46 -13.19 -2.80 -2.67
CA MET A 46 -14.41 -2.07 -2.33
C MET A 46 -14.13 -0.69 -1.71
N LEU A 47 -12.92 -0.49 -1.18
CA LEU A 47 -12.57 0.70 -0.40
C LEU A 47 -12.79 2.03 -1.16
N PRO A 48 -12.46 2.18 -2.45
CA PRO A 48 -12.71 3.44 -3.15
C PRO A 48 -14.20 3.82 -3.20
N ARG A 49 -15.08 2.83 -3.40
CA ARG A 49 -16.54 3.07 -3.41
C ARG A 49 -17.07 3.38 -2.01
N SER A 50 -16.48 2.79 -0.98
CA SER A 50 -16.90 3.01 0.41
C SER A 50 -16.57 4.41 0.95
N LEU A 51 -15.79 5.22 0.22
CA LEU A 51 -15.57 6.64 0.56
C LEU A 51 -16.87 7.46 0.57
N GLU A 52 -17.92 7.03 -0.13
CA GLU A 52 -19.22 7.73 -0.12
C GLU A 52 -19.95 7.59 1.23
N ASP A 53 -19.68 6.50 1.96
CA ASP A 53 -20.38 6.13 3.20
C ASP A 53 -19.50 6.21 4.46
N LEU A 54 -18.18 6.35 4.29
CA LEU A 54 -17.18 6.33 5.37
C LEU A 54 -16.37 7.62 5.40
N ASP A 55 -15.96 8.05 6.60
CA ASP A 55 -15.18 9.27 6.79
C ASP A 55 -13.77 9.17 6.20
N VAL A 56 -13.14 7.99 6.29
CA VAL A 56 -11.77 7.73 5.82
C VAL A 56 -11.66 6.27 5.37
N CYS A 57 -10.98 6.03 4.25
CA CYS A 57 -10.54 4.71 3.82
C CYS A 57 -9.02 4.66 3.66
N VAL A 58 -8.38 3.57 4.08
CA VAL A 58 -6.95 3.33 3.83
C VAL A 58 -6.81 2.46 2.58
N ILE A 59 -6.59 3.09 1.43
CA ILE A 59 -6.72 2.48 0.11
C ILE A 59 -5.36 2.14 -0.50
N ASN A 60 -5.22 0.96 -1.10
CA ASN A 60 -4.05 0.62 -1.92
C ASN A 60 -3.96 1.52 -3.16
N SER A 61 -2.75 1.97 -3.52
CA SER A 61 -2.56 2.89 -4.65
C SER A 61 -3.11 2.38 -5.98
N ASN A 62 -3.07 1.06 -6.26
CA ASN A 62 -3.65 0.52 -7.50
C ASN A 62 -5.17 0.74 -7.56
N TYR A 63 -5.89 0.49 -6.46
CA TYR A 63 -7.34 0.69 -6.41
C TYR A 63 -7.73 2.16 -6.37
N ALA A 64 -6.89 3.01 -5.76
CA ALA A 64 -7.08 4.45 -5.82
C ALA A 64 -6.99 4.95 -7.28
N LEU A 65 -5.95 4.54 -8.01
CA LEU A 65 -5.75 4.91 -9.41
C LEU A 65 -6.86 4.37 -10.32
N GLU A 66 -7.31 3.12 -10.12
CA GLU A 66 -8.45 2.54 -10.86
C GLU A 66 -9.78 3.26 -10.61
N ALA A 67 -9.91 3.94 -9.48
CA ALA A 67 -11.07 4.74 -9.10
C ALA A 67 -10.90 6.24 -9.40
N ASP A 68 -9.95 6.59 -10.27
CA ASP A 68 -9.62 7.97 -10.67
C ASP A 68 -9.18 8.89 -9.52
N LEU A 69 -8.74 8.31 -8.39
CA LEU A 69 -8.13 9.05 -7.28
C LEU A 69 -6.62 9.20 -7.54
N ASN A 70 -6.09 10.37 -7.19
CA ASN A 70 -4.66 10.65 -7.19
C ASN A 70 -4.11 10.61 -5.75
N PRO A 71 -3.38 9.55 -5.34
CA PRO A 71 -2.84 9.43 -4.00
C PRO A 71 -1.99 10.61 -3.52
N VAL A 72 -1.32 11.34 -4.42
CA VAL A 72 -0.45 12.47 -4.05
C VAL A 72 -1.28 13.72 -3.74
N LYS A 73 -2.48 13.85 -4.32
CA LYS A 73 -3.35 15.03 -4.17
C LYS A 73 -4.51 14.79 -3.22
N ASP A 74 -5.11 13.62 -3.27
CA ASP A 74 -6.39 13.32 -2.61
C ASP A 74 -6.22 12.64 -1.25
N ALA A 75 -5.04 12.06 -0.97
CA ALA A 75 -4.79 11.43 0.32
C ALA A 75 -4.55 12.47 1.42
N ILE A 76 -5.27 12.33 2.53
CA ILE A 76 -5.05 13.13 3.75
C ILE A 76 -3.78 12.72 4.52
N PHE A 77 -3.31 11.50 4.29
CA PHE A 77 -2.08 10.95 4.84
C PHE A 77 -1.58 9.85 3.89
N MET A 78 -0.26 9.79 3.68
CA MET A 78 0.38 8.80 2.83
C MET A 78 1.60 8.23 3.55
N GLU A 79 1.84 6.92 3.38
CA GLU A 79 3.07 6.31 3.87
C GLU A 79 4.30 7.00 3.29
N ALA A 80 5.38 7.03 4.08
CA ALA A 80 6.64 7.58 3.65
C ALA A 80 7.21 6.81 2.45
N LYS A 81 8.01 7.50 1.63
CA LYS A 81 8.56 6.96 0.38
C LYS A 81 9.52 5.78 0.60
N ASP A 82 10.10 5.66 1.78
CA ASP A 82 10.98 4.57 2.23
C ASP A 82 10.20 3.38 2.82
N SER A 83 8.90 3.28 2.50
CA SER A 83 8.05 2.15 2.87
C SER A 83 8.69 0.80 2.51
N PRO A 84 8.68 -0.20 3.42
CA PRO A 84 9.23 -1.52 3.16
C PRO A 84 8.37 -2.37 2.20
N PHE A 85 7.24 -1.85 1.72
CA PHE A 85 6.24 -2.60 0.96
C PHE A 85 6.36 -2.41 -0.56
N ALA A 86 7.58 -2.47 -1.09
CA ALA A 86 7.81 -2.49 -2.54
C ALA A 86 7.10 -3.70 -3.18
N ASN A 87 6.45 -3.49 -4.33
CA ASN A 87 5.93 -4.59 -5.13
C ASN A 87 7.09 -5.40 -5.72
N ILE A 88 6.94 -6.73 -5.74
CA ILE A 88 8.00 -7.65 -6.17
C ILE A 88 7.56 -8.52 -7.34
N LEU A 89 8.53 -8.96 -8.14
CA LEU A 89 8.36 -10.10 -9.03
C LEU A 89 8.49 -11.39 -8.20
N ALA A 90 7.37 -12.05 -7.93
CA ALA A 90 7.33 -13.33 -7.22
C ALA A 90 7.34 -14.50 -8.21
N VAL A 91 8.18 -15.50 -7.94
CA VAL A 91 8.28 -16.74 -8.74
C VAL A 91 8.37 -17.95 -7.83
N ARG A 92 8.05 -19.13 -8.35
CA ARG A 92 8.29 -20.38 -7.62
C ARG A 92 9.81 -20.59 -7.41
N PRO A 93 10.25 -21.19 -6.30
CA PRO A 93 11.67 -21.36 -6.02
C PRO A 93 12.46 -22.03 -7.15
N GLU A 94 11.89 -23.06 -7.80
CA GLU A 94 12.51 -23.79 -8.92
C GLU A 94 12.60 -22.96 -10.21
N ASP A 95 11.82 -21.90 -10.33
CA ASP A 95 11.77 -21.03 -11.51
C ASP A 95 12.75 -19.86 -11.42
N LYS A 96 13.34 -19.59 -10.25
CA LYS A 96 14.20 -18.43 -9.98
C LYS A 96 15.35 -18.29 -11.00
N GLU A 97 15.93 -19.41 -11.40
CA GLU A 97 17.10 -19.41 -12.28
C GLU A 97 16.76 -19.48 -13.77
N LYS A 98 15.47 -19.56 -14.14
CA LYS A 98 15.05 -19.61 -15.56
C LYS A 98 15.45 -18.34 -16.29
N ASP A 99 16.04 -18.51 -17.48
CA ASP A 99 16.48 -17.38 -18.32
C ASP A 99 15.36 -16.39 -18.63
N SER A 100 14.13 -16.87 -18.85
CA SER A 100 12.96 -16.00 -19.07
C SER A 100 12.64 -15.13 -17.86
N ILE A 101 12.78 -15.66 -16.64
CA ILE A 101 12.54 -14.90 -15.40
C ILE A 101 13.64 -13.87 -15.18
N LYS A 102 14.91 -14.22 -15.43
CA LYS A 102 16.03 -13.27 -15.36
C LYS A 102 15.84 -12.11 -16.33
N LYS A 103 15.47 -12.41 -17.57
CA LYS A 103 15.17 -11.38 -18.59
C LYS A 103 13.98 -10.50 -18.18
N LEU A 104 12.92 -11.08 -17.63
CA LEU A 104 11.78 -10.31 -17.13
C LEU A 104 12.19 -9.39 -15.97
N SER A 105 12.95 -9.87 -15.01
CA SER A 105 13.45 -9.08 -13.88
C SER A 105 14.27 -7.87 -14.36
N GLN A 106 15.20 -8.11 -15.30
CA GLN A 106 16.01 -7.05 -15.91
C GLN A 106 15.15 -6.03 -16.69
N ALA A 107 14.15 -6.50 -17.43
CA ALA A 107 13.25 -5.62 -18.18
C ALA A 107 12.39 -4.75 -17.23
N LEU A 108 11.85 -5.32 -16.16
CA LEU A 108 11.08 -4.57 -15.16
C LEU A 108 11.92 -3.53 -14.40
N GLN A 109 13.24 -3.75 -14.30
CA GLN A 109 14.18 -2.84 -13.64
C GLN A 109 14.94 -1.94 -14.63
N SER A 110 14.48 -1.83 -15.88
CA SER A 110 15.18 -1.05 -16.89
C SER A 110 14.97 0.47 -16.73
N PRO A 111 15.90 1.31 -17.24
CA PRO A 111 15.72 2.76 -17.25
C PRO A 111 14.43 3.21 -17.95
N GLU A 112 14.00 2.48 -18.99
CA GLU A 112 12.77 2.76 -19.73
C GLU A 112 11.54 2.54 -18.85
N VAL A 113 11.49 1.44 -18.08
CA VAL A 113 10.39 1.19 -17.14
C VAL A 113 10.40 2.19 -15.99
N LYS A 114 11.58 2.55 -15.47
CA LYS A 114 11.72 3.60 -14.45
C LYS A 114 11.12 4.92 -14.95
N LYS A 115 11.53 5.35 -16.15
CA LYS A 115 11.02 6.57 -16.77
C LYS A 115 9.51 6.50 -17.04
N PHE A 116 9.02 5.36 -17.53
CA PHE A 116 7.59 5.15 -17.73
C PHE A 116 6.81 5.34 -16.42
N ILE A 117 7.29 4.80 -15.31
CA ILE A 117 6.64 4.94 -14.01
C ILE A 117 6.60 6.42 -13.58
N GLU A 118 7.74 7.11 -13.68
CA GLU A 118 7.87 8.53 -13.29
C GLU A 118 6.96 9.44 -14.13
N ASP A 119 6.91 9.23 -15.44
CA ASP A 119 6.14 10.05 -16.38
C ASP A 119 4.61 9.84 -16.23
N ASN A 120 4.16 8.60 -15.99
CA ASN A 120 2.73 8.26 -16.00
C ASN A 120 2.06 8.36 -14.65
N TYR A 121 2.77 8.08 -13.56
CA TYR A 121 2.16 8.01 -12.23
C TYR A 121 2.51 9.19 -11.33
N GLN A 122 3.42 10.08 -11.75
CA GLN A 122 3.65 11.39 -11.11
C GLN A 122 3.81 11.33 -9.58
N GLY A 123 4.45 10.27 -9.06
CA GLY A 123 4.67 10.03 -7.64
C GLY A 123 3.63 9.16 -6.93
N SER A 124 2.51 8.83 -7.57
CA SER A 124 1.54 7.83 -7.06
C SER A 124 2.08 6.39 -7.12
N VAL A 125 3.05 6.15 -8.00
CA VAL A 125 3.88 4.93 -8.05
C VAL A 125 5.33 5.36 -8.07
N ILE A 126 6.16 4.73 -7.23
CA ILE A 126 7.58 5.08 -7.07
C ILE A 126 8.43 3.85 -7.45
N PRO A 127 9.41 3.99 -8.36
CA PRO A 127 10.36 2.92 -8.67
C PRO A 127 11.15 2.49 -7.44
N ALA A 128 11.27 1.18 -7.22
CA ALA A 128 12.00 0.60 -6.08
C ALA A 128 13.45 0.18 -6.43
N PHE A 129 13.99 0.69 -7.54
CA PHE A 129 15.29 0.33 -8.12
C PHE A 129 16.00 1.52 -8.80
#